data_AF-W2BZN4-F1
#
_entry.id   AF-W2BZN4-F1
#
_cell.length_a   1.000
_cell.length_b   1.000
_cell.length_c   1.000
_cell.angle_alpha   90.00
_cell.angle_beta   90.00
_cell.angle_gamma   90.00
#
_symmetry.space_group_name_H-M   'P 1'
#
loop_
_entity.id
_entity.type
_entity.pdbx_description
1 polymer ?
#
loop_
_entity_poly.entity_id
_entity_poly.type
_entity_poly.pdbx_seq_one_letter_code
_entity_poly.pdbx_strand_id
1 'polypeptide(L)'
;MENYIINLDCGSIRRMTREKLSGNWLKVYAGVALAYILSVGMVIFLSNCVPLGKINANINTYNTATLFRMAGYGTKGNSLSLIAYFYQIFISEVFLVGLASFLLRFVRKNEINPGHIFDSFEYYFKCLGLIIIKSIFILGWALLFIIPGIIKIYSYSQSYYILAEDPTKGILQCITESRRMMDGNKAKLFLLQLSFIGWAILSGIPYGIIYYMVKPAPGSVSEFVIFFLGMLPVYVIYEYINTSMTVFYNLITGFTQIPHLNSRNGFNEAEYHFTSEVRTQDDEKTVKSNEEAEFMENKVCDNVNKENSQDETTAVNNAVTSENKFTDES
;
A
#
# COMPACT_ATOMS: atom_id res chain seq x y z
N MET A 1 -17.68 2.82 16.82
CA MET A 1 -16.38 2.31 16.30
C MET A 1 -15.47 2.01 17.49
N GLU A 2 -14.98 0.80 17.65
CA GLU A 2 -13.98 0.46 18.68
C GLU A 2 -12.60 1.02 18.28
N ASN A 3 -11.68 1.18 19.24
CA ASN A 3 -10.32 1.67 18.95
C ASN A 3 -9.36 0.47 18.82
N TYR A 4 -8.98 0.13 17.59
CA TYR A 4 -8.06 -0.97 17.31
C TYR A 4 -6.62 -0.50 17.37
N ILE A 5 -5.81 -1.08 18.27
CA ILE A 5 -4.38 -0.78 18.38
C ILE A 5 -3.59 -1.78 17.53
N ILE A 6 -2.80 -1.28 16.57
CA ILE A 6 -2.03 -2.13 15.66
C ILE A 6 -0.71 -2.54 16.31
N ASN A 7 -0.58 -3.84 16.58
CA ASN A 7 0.66 -4.44 17.10
C ASN A 7 1.55 -5.11 16.02
N LEU A 8 1.12 -5.13 14.76
CA LEU A 8 1.84 -5.76 13.64
C LEU A 8 3.15 -5.06 13.31
N ASP A 9 4.22 -5.76 12.94
CA ASP A 9 5.45 -5.10 12.50
C ASP A 9 5.25 -4.27 11.20
N CYS A 10 6.08 -3.23 11.02
CA CYS A 10 6.07 -2.41 9.80
C CYS A 10 6.39 -3.25 8.54
N GLY A 11 7.20 -4.30 8.67
CA GLY A 11 7.46 -5.30 7.64
C GLY A 11 6.18 -6.03 7.21
N SER A 12 5.35 -6.45 8.15
CA SER A 12 4.08 -7.14 7.88
C SER A 12 3.09 -6.25 7.12
N ILE A 13 2.97 -4.97 7.51
CA ILE A 13 2.14 -4.00 6.79
C ILE A 13 2.63 -3.83 5.35
N ARG A 14 3.93 -3.65 5.18
CA ARG A 14 4.58 -3.55 3.86
C ARG A 14 4.40 -4.79 2.99
N ARG A 15 4.42 -5.99 3.58
CA ARG A 15 4.15 -7.25 2.90
C ARG A 15 2.71 -7.30 2.39
N MET A 16 1.73 -7.01 3.25
CA MET A 16 0.32 -6.95 2.84
C MET A 16 0.09 -5.94 1.71
N THR A 17 0.77 -4.80 1.75
CA THR A 17 0.71 -3.83 0.64
C THR A 17 1.23 -4.41 -0.67
N ARG A 18 2.36 -5.12 -0.67
CA ARG A 18 2.90 -5.76 -1.89
C ARG A 18 1.98 -6.85 -2.41
N GLU A 19 1.43 -7.68 -1.51
CA GLU A 19 0.47 -8.71 -1.87
C GLU A 19 -0.77 -8.08 -2.51
N LYS A 20 -1.26 -6.95 -1.97
CA LYS A 20 -2.42 -6.24 -2.53
C LYS A 20 -2.14 -5.58 -3.88
N LEU A 21 -0.94 -5.04 -4.07
CA LEU A 21 -0.50 -4.43 -5.33
C LEU A 21 -0.19 -5.48 -6.41
N SER A 22 0.11 -6.72 -6.03
CA SER A 22 0.42 -7.79 -6.96
C SER A 22 -0.73 -8.02 -7.97
N GLY A 23 -0.38 -8.10 -9.26
CA GLY A 23 -1.32 -8.27 -10.37
C GLY A 23 -1.91 -6.98 -10.95
N ASN A 24 -1.88 -5.84 -10.25
CA ASN A 24 -2.51 -4.60 -10.72
C ASN A 24 -1.68 -3.33 -10.54
N TRP A 25 -0.44 -3.45 -10.05
CA TRP A 25 0.44 -2.32 -9.73
C TRP A 25 0.51 -1.25 -10.82
N LEU A 26 0.60 -1.61 -12.10
CA LEU A 26 0.70 -0.63 -13.19
C LEU A 26 -0.53 0.31 -13.28
N LYS A 27 -1.73 -0.22 -13.03
CA LYS A 27 -2.96 0.58 -13.06
C LYS A 27 -3.09 1.49 -11.84
N VAL A 28 -2.64 1.00 -10.67
CA VAL A 28 -2.61 1.79 -9.44
C VAL A 28 -1.57 2.89 -9.55
N TYR A 29 -0.37 2.57 -10.05
CA TYR A 29 0.68 3.51 -10.42
C TYR A 29 0.14 4.63 -11.32
N ALA A 30 -0.59 4.29 -12.39
CA ALA A 30 -1.16 5.28 -13.29
C ALA A 30 -2.14 6.22 -12.59
N GLY A 31 -2.99 5.70 -11.70
CA GLY A 31 -3.90 6.53 -10.89
C GLY A 31 -3.16 7.43 -9.90
N VAL A 32 -2.19 6.89 -9.17
CA VAL A 32 -1.36 7.67 -8.23
C VAL A 32 -0.58 8.76 -8.96
N ALA A 33 0.09 8.42 -10.05
CA ALA A 33 0.83 9.36 -10.89
C ALA A 33 -0.10 10.46 -11.42
N LEU A 34 -1.30 10.11 -11.91
CA LEU A 34 -2.30 11.08 -12.35
C LEU A 34 -2.68 12.06 -11.21
N ALA A 35 -2.95 11.55 -10.01
CA ALA A 35 -3.26 12.40 -8.84
C ALA A 35 -2.10 13.34 -8.49
N TYR A 36 -0.85 12.88 -8.54
CA TYR A 36 0.34 13.70 -8.27
C TYR A 36 0.64 14.71 -9.39
N ILE A 37 0.39 14.36 -10.65
CA ILE A 37 0.52 15.28 -11.77
C ILE A 37 -0.52 16.39 -11.65
N LEU A 38 -1.78 16.05 -11.32
CA LEU A 38 -2.84 17.03 -11.14
C LEU A 38 -2.62 17.90 -9.89
N SER A 39 -2.18 17.33 -8.77
CA SER A 39 -1.89 18.11 -7.57
C SER A 39 -0.60 18.93 -7.70
N VAL A 40 0.55 18.27 -7.72
CA VAL A 40 1.88 18.91 -7.65
C VAL A 40 2.35 19.37 -9.04
N GLY A 41 2.20 18.53 -10.06
CA GLY A 41 2.68 18.83 -11.42
C GLY A 41 2.03 20.08 -12.01
N MET A 42 0.71 20.24 -11.81
CA MET A 42 -0.03 21.39 -12.30
C MET A 42 0.38 22.69 -11.61
N VAL A 43 0.71 22.65 -10.31
CA VAL A 43 1.20 23.83 -9.58
C VAL A 43 2.55 24.28 -10.11
N ILE A 44 3.47 23.33 -10.38
CA ILE A 44 4.78 23.63 -10.96
C ILE A 44 4.62 24.20 -12.37
N PHE A 45 3.71 23.63 -13.17
CA PHE A 45 3.39 24.13 -14.51
C PHE A 45 2.83 25.56 -14.46
N LEU A 46 1.82 25.82 -13.63
CA LEU A 46 1.22 27.15 -13.47
C LEU A 46 2.22 28.18 -12.94
N SER A 47 3.13 27.76 -12.06
CA SER A 47 4.14 28.64 -11.48
C SER A 47 5.17 29.10 -12.52
N ASN A 48 5.57 28.21 -13.43
CA ASN A 48 6.66 28.46 -14.37
C ASN A 48 6.14 28.94 -15.73
N CYS A 49 5.11 28.30 -16.30
CA CYS A 49 4.59 28.57 -17.65
C CYS A 49 3.60 29.73 -17.73
N VAL A 50 2.85 30.03 -16.67
CA VAL A 50 1.82 31.07 -16.70
C VAL A 50 2.37 32.36 -16.07
N PRO A 51 2.65 33.42 -16.86
CA PRO A 51 3.18 34.68 -16.34
C PRO A 51 2.11 35.55 -15.64
N LEU A 52 0.83 35.18 -15.73
CA LEU A 52 -0.28 35.94 -15.16
C LEU A 52 -0.19 36.00 -13.64
N GLY A 53 -0.19 37.22 -13.10
CA GLY A 53 -0.09 37.44 -11.65
C GLY A 53 1.27 37.10 -11.05
N LYS A 54 2.35 37.03 -11.86
CA LYS A 54 3.71 36.96 -11.33
C LYS A 54 4.08 38.29 -10.69
N ILE A 55 4.12 38.31 -9.36
CA ILE A 55 4.62 39.47 -8.61
C ILE A 55 6.13 39.28 -8.47
N ASN A 56 6.93 40.18 -9.05
CA ASN A 56 8.35 40.30 -8.74
C ASN A 56 8.49 40.77 -7.30
N ALA A 57 8.57 39.82 -6.38
CA ALA A 57 8.76 40.17 -4.99
C ALA A 57 10.26 40.48 -4.82
N ASN A 58 10.61 41.72 -4.52
CA ASN A 58 11.99 42.07 -4.13
C ASN A 58 12.23 41.50 -2.72
N ILE A 59 12.56 40.21 -2.63
CA ILE A 59 12.54 39.46 -1.38
C ILE A 59 13.95 39.31 -0.82
N ASN A 60 14.26 40.16 0.16
CA ASN A 60 15.04 39.77 1.34
C ASN A 60 14.13 39.13 2.42
N THR A 61 12.92 38.69 2.07
CA THR A 61 11.91 38.11 2.97
C THR A 61 12.06 36.58 3.05
N TYR A 62 12.88 36.13 3.99
CA TYR A 62 13.31 34.74 4.23
C TYR A 62 12.24 33.66 4.49
N ASN A 63 10.92 33.87 4.29
CA ASN A 63 9.89 32.91 4.75
C ASN A 63 8.90 32.35 3.70
N THR A 64 8.40 33.13 2.75
CA THR A 64 7.26 32.65 1.92
C THR A 64 7.70 31.92 0.65
N ALA A 65 8.73 32.42 -0.03
CA ALA A 65 9.34 31.70 -1.17
C ALA A 65 10.11 30.44 -0.70
N THR A 66 10.60 30.44 0.55
CA THR A 66 11.30 29.33 1.19
C THR A 66 10.38 28.16 1.51
N LEU A 67 9.17 28.38 2.03
CA LEU A 67 8.19 27.30 2.23
C LEU A 67 7.81 26.60 0.92
N PHE A 68 7.61 27.36 -0.16
CA PHE A 68 7.32 26.80 -1.48
C PHE A 68 8.52 26.01 -2.05
N ARG A 69 9.75 26.50 -1.85
CA ARG A 69 10.99 25.78 -2.19
C ARG A 69 11.22 24.53 -1.34
N MET A 70 10.88 24.57 -0.05
CA MET A 70 10.95 23.43 0.88
C MET A 70 9.90 22.35 0.55
N ALA A 71 8.74 22.75 0.03
CA ALA A 71 7.70 21.85 -0.46
C ALA A 71 7.98 21.28 -1.86
N GLY A 72 9.17 21.54 -2.43
CA GLY A 72 9.63 20.94 -3.70
C GLY A 72 9.13 21.63 -4.97
N TYR A 73 8.43 22.75 -4.86
CA TYR A 73 7.94 23.50 -6.01
C TYR A 73 9.06 24.44 -6.50
N GLY A 74 9.82 23.97 -7.48
CA GLY A 74 11.01 24.65 -8.02
C GLY A 74 10.71 26.00 -8.67
N THR A 75 10.72 27.07 -7.88
CA THR A 75 10.85 28.45 -8.40
C THR A 75 12.30 28.92 -8.25
N LYS A 76 12.99 29.09 -9.37
CA LYS A 76 14.22 29.89 -9.43
C LYS A 76 13.85 31.34 -9.78
N GLY A 77 14.09 32.25 -8.83
CA GLY A 77 13.70 33.66 -8.90
C GLY A 77 12.81 34.06 -7.72
N ASN A 78 12.57 35.37 -7.55
CA ASN A 78 11.71 35.90 -6.48
C ASN A 78 10.27 36.17 -6.95
N SER A 79 9.85 35.57 -8.06
CA SER A 79 8.54 35.82 -8.65
C SER A 79 7.51 34.79 -8.16
N LEU A 80 6.44 35.24 -7.52
CA LEU A 80 5.35 34.37 -7.04
C LEU A 80 4.19 34.39 -8.05
N SER A 81 3.73 33.22 -8.49
CA SER A 81 2.56 33.08 -9.37
C SER A 81 1.27 32.98 -8.54
N LEU A 82 0.46 34.04 -8.54
CA LEU A 82 -0.82 34.06 -7.82
C LEU A 82 -1.75 32.91 -8.26
N ILE A 83 -1.80 32.62 -9.56
CA ILE A 83 -2.65 31.54 -10.09
C ILE A 83 -2.23 30.16 -9.56
N ALA A 84 -0.92 29.90 -9.46
CA ALA A 84 -0.41 28.66 -8.88
C ALA A 84 -0.78 28.54 -7.40
N TYR A 85 -0.77 29.66 -6.66
CA TYR A 85 -1.16 29.71 -5.25
C TYR A 85 -2.66 29.42 -5.05
N PHE A 86 -3.52 30.05 -5.85
CA PHE A 86 -4.95 29.73 -5.84
C PHE A 86 -5.19 28.26 -6.18
N TYR A 87 -4.51 27.73 -7.21
CA TYR A 87 -4.63 26.32 -7.54
C TYR A 87 -4.20 25.40 -6.40
N GLN A 88 -3.06 25.69 -5.76
CA GLN A 88 -2.54 24.89 -4.64
C GLN A 88 -3.55 24.81 -3.49
N ILE A 89 -4.11 25.95 -3.06
CA ILE A 89 -4.98 25.99 -1.89
C ILE A 89 -6.36 25.41 -2.17
N PHE A 90 -6.93 25.75 -3.33
CA PHE A 90 -8.33 25.42 -3.63
C PHE A 90 -8.47 24.05 -4.31
N ILE A 91 -7.51 23.65 -5.14
CA ILE A 91 -7.69 22.50 -6.05
C ILE A 91 -6.72 21.36 -5.73
N SER A 92 -5.43 21.62 -5.54
CA SER A 92 -4.40 20.58 -5.39
C SER A 92 -4.69 19.60 -4.24
N GLU A 93 -5.07 20.12 -3.07
CA GLU A 93 -5.34 19.30 -1.88
C GLU A 93 -6.60 18.43 -2.04
N VAL A 94 -7.56 18.82 -2.88
CA VAL A 94 -8.76 18.01 -3.16
C VAL A 94 -8.40 16.75 -3.92
N PHE A 95 -7.41 16.81 -4.82
CA PHE A 95 -6.87 15.63 -5.49
C PHE A 95 -6.21 14.64 -4.52
N LEU A 96 -5.68 15.09 -3.39
CA LEU A 96 -5.14 14.20 -2.36
C LEU A 96 -6.25 13.45 -1.60
N VAL A 97 -7.40 14.08 -1.37
CA VAL A 97 -8.61 13.38 -0.86
C VAL A 97 -9.15 12.41 -1.91
N GLY A 98 -9.11 12.81 -3.19
CA GLY A 98 -9.46 11.95 -4.32
C GLY A 98 -8.57 10.71 -4.42
N LEU A 99 -7.27 10.88 -4.18
CA LEU A 99 -6.31 9.77 -4.10
C LEU A 99 -6.68 8.81 -2.95
N ALA A 100 -7.07 9.34 -1.79
CA ALA A 100 -7.53 8.52 -0.67
C ALA A 100 -8.78 7.72 -1.03
N SER A 101 -9.76 8.32 -1.74
CA SER A 101 -10.95 7.64 -2.25
C SER A 101 -10.61 6.51 -3.23
N PHE A 102 -9.78 6.83 -4.25
CA PHE A 102 -9.32 5.87 -5.25
C PHE A 102 -8.62 4.66 -4.60
N LEU A 103 -7.67 4.92 -3.70
CA LEU A 103 -6.92 3.85 -3.03
C LEU A 103 -7.82 3.04 -2.09
N LEU A 104 -8.77 3.67 -1.39
CA LEU A 104 -9.69 2.95 -0.53
C LEU A 104 -10.56 1.98 -1.33
N ARG A 105 -11.08 2.40 -2.49
CA ARG A 105 -11.83 1.52 -3.41
C ARG A 105 -10.96 0.39 -3.96
N PHE A 106 -9.72 0.69 -4.34
CA PHE A 106 -8.77 -0.33 -4.77
C PHE A 106 -8.51 -1.37 -3.68
N VAL A 107 -8.17 -0.93 -2.46
CA VAL A 107 -7.80 -1.86 -1.37
C VAL A 107 -9.01 -2.68 -0.91
N ARG A 108 -10.21 -2.09 -0.84
CA ARG A 108 -11.41 -2.77 -0.33
C ARG A 108 -12.15 -3.60 -1.39
N LYS A 109 -12.31 -3.07 -2.59
CA LYS A 109 -13.17 -3.63 -3.65
C LYS A 109 -12.41 -4.17 -4.86
N ASN A 110 -11.08 -4.00 -4.92
CA ASN A 110 -10.26 -4.27 -6.12
C ASN A 110 -10.73 -3.47 -7.36
N GLU A 111 -11.44 -2.36 -7.16
CA GLU A 111 -11.88 -1.47 -8.24
C GLU A 111 -10.75 -0.50 -8.60
N ILE A 112 -10.28 -0.56 -9.85
CA ILE A 112 -9.17 0.27 -10.32
C ILE A 112 -9.65 1.11 -11.50
N ASN A 113 -10.25 2.24 -11.16
CA ASN A 113 -10.62 3.28 -12.12
C ASN A 113 -10.01 4.61 -11.66
N PRO A 114 -9.02 5.17 -12.40
CA PRO A 114 -8.43 6.47 -12.10
C PRO A 114 -9.46 7.62 -12.03
N GLY A 115 -10.64 7.45 -12.65
CA GLY A 115 -11.75 8.39 -12.53
C GLY A 115 -12.19 8.65 -11.09
N HIS A 116 -11.99 7.71 -10.17
CA HIS A 116 -12.36 7.88 -8.75
C HIS A 116 -11.56 8.97 -8.03
N ILE A 117 -10.44 9.43 -8.60
CA ILE A 117 -9.70 10.59 -8.09
C ILE A 117 -10.57 11.85 -8.16
N PHE A 118 -11.53 11.90 -9.08
CA PHE A 118 -12.45 13.03 -9.23
C PHE A 118 -13.70 12.91 -8.35
N ASP A 119 -13.95 11.78 -7.68
CA ASP A 119 -15.11 11.60 -6.79
C ASP A 119 -15.15 12.69 -5.71
N SER A 120 -13.99 13.17 -5.24
CA SER A 120 -13.91 14.21 -4.21
C SER A 120 -14.40 15.59 -4.65
N PHE A 121 -14.63 15.81 -5.95
CA PHE A 121 -15.27 17.04 -6.43
C PHE A 121 -16.79 17.06 -6.19
N GLU A 122 -17.44 15.90 -6.04
CA GLU A 122 -18.87 15.83 -5.73
C GLU A 122 -19.18 16.48 -4.36
N TYR A 123 -18.26 16.32 -3.41
CA TYR A 123 -18.32 16.92 -2.07
C TYR A 123 -17.19 17.93 -1.85
N TYR A 124 -16.82 18.68 -2.90
CA TYR A 124 -15.72 19.64 -2.92
C TYR A 124 -15.70 20.59 -1.72
N PHE A 125 -16.83 21.23 -1.39
CA PHE A 125 -16.90 22.18 -0.27
C PHE A 125 -16.63 21.51 1.09
N LYS A 126 -16.98 20.24 1.26
CA LYS A 126 -16.64 19.48 2.48
C LYS A 126 -15.17 19.14 2.53
N CYS A 127 -14.56 18.74 1.41
CA CYS A 127 -13.12 18.52 1.29
C CYS A 127 -12.35 19.78 1.66
N LEU A 128 -12.70 20.91 1.04
CA LEU A 128 -12.07 22.20 1.29
C LEU A 128 -12.24 22.64 2.75
N GLY A 129 -13.45 22.51 3.31
CA GLY A 129 -13.69 22.79 4.72
C GLY A 129 -12.86 21.89 5.66
N LEU A 130 -12.69 20.61 5.32
CA LEU A 130 -11.83 19.69 6.07
C LEU A 130 -10.36 20.12 6.02
N ILE A 131 -9.85 20.46 4.83
CA ILE A 131 -8.47 20.90 4.65
C ILE A 131 -8.19 22.18 5.45
N ILE A 132 -9.11 23.16 5.40
CA ILE A 132 -8.97 24.43 6.11
C ILE A 132 -9.00 24.22 7.63
N ILE A 133 -10.01 23.53 8.16
CA ILE A 133 -10.16 23.33 9.61
C ILE A 133 -8.98 22.49 10.15
N LYS A 134 -8.59 21.43 9.45
CA LYS A 134 -7.44 20.62 9.80
C LYS A 134 -6.16 21.47 9.83
N SER A 135 -5.94 22.29 8.81
CA SER A 135 -4.76 23.16 8.71
C SER A 135 -4.73 24.20 9.83
N ILE A 136 -5.86 24.84 10.17
CA ILE A 136 -5.95 25.80 11.29
C ILE A 136 -5.59 25.12 12.61
N PHE A 137 -6.12 23.92 12.87
CA PHE A 137 -5.76 23.19 14.08
C PHE A 137 -4.28 22.84 14.12
N ILE A 138 -3.72 22.28 13.05
CA ILE A 138 -2.29 21.93 12.99
C ILE A 138 -1.44 23.18 13.18
N LEU A 139 -1.77 24.29 12.52
CA LEU A 139 -1.07 25.57 12.64
C LEU A 139 -1.12 26.12 14.07
N GLY A 140 -2.28 26.06 14.74
CA GLY A 140 -2.42 26.50 16.13
C GLY A 140 -1.53 25.70 17.08
N TRP A 141 -1.42 24.38 16.90
CA TRP A 141 -0.52 23.55 17.70
C TRP A 141 0.94 23.76 17.35
N ALA A 142 1.27 23.92 16.07
CA ALA A 142 2.62 24.17 15.58
C ALA A 142 3.17 25.54 16.01
N LEU A 143 2.30 26.55 16.11
CA LEU A 143 2.65 27.88 16.58
C LEU A 143 2.99 27.89 18.09
N LEU A 144 2.33 27.03 18.87
CA LEU A 144 2.63 26.87 20.29
C LEU A 144 3.96 26.14 20.47
N PHE A 145 4.13 24.99 19.82
CA PHE A 145 5.40 24.26 19.74
C PHE A 145 5.44 23.35 18.51
N ILE A 146 6.65 23.11 17.98
CA ILE A 146 6.85 22.27 16.79
C ILE A 146 6.42 20.81 17.04
N ILE A 147 6.82 20.24 18.18
CA ILE A 147 6.57 18.83 18.55
C ILE A 147 5.06 18.50 18.56
N PRO A 148 4.18 19.23 19.29
CA PRO A 148 2.74 18.96 19.25
C PRO A 148 2.12 19.22 17.89
N GLY A 149 2.66 20.15 17.08
CA GLY A 149 2.27 20.31 15.68
C GLY A 149 2.42 19.00 14.89
N ILE A 150 3.60 18.37 14.98
CA ILE A 150 3.88 17.07 14.33
C ILE A 150 2.92 15.98 14.84
N ILE A 151 2.71 15.87 16.15
CA ILE A 151 1.79 14.88 16.74
C ILE A 151 0.36 15.05 16.18
N LYS A 152 -0.08 16.29 15.97
CA LYS A 152 -1.42 16.59 15.43
C LYS A 152 -1.56 16.29 13.94
N ILE A 153 -0.49 16.42 13.15
CA ILE A 153 -0.46 15.93 11.77
C ILE A 153 -0.81 14.45 11.73
N TYR A 154 -0.14 13.62 12.55
CA TYR A 154 -0.44 12.18 12.63
C TYR A 154 -1.84 11.91 13.18
N SER A 155 -2.29 12.68 14.17
CA SER A 155 -3.64 12.53 14.75
C SER A 155 -4.77 12.77 13.73
N TYR A 156 -4.55 13.60 12.72
CA TYR A 156 -5.56 13.95 11.70
C TYR A 156 -5.31 13.29 10.34
N SER A 157 -4.33 12.39 10.27
CA SER A 157 -3.93 11.71 9.03
C SER A 157 -5.07 10.90 8.39
N GLN A 158 -6.00 10.38 9.20
CA GLN A 158 -7.08 9.51 8.74
C GLN A 158 -8.33 10.27 8.30
N SER A 159 -8.41 11.58 8.55
CA SER A 159 -9.59 12.38 8.23
C SER A 159 -9.94 12.38 6.74
N TYR A 160 -8.94 12.26 5.85
CA TYR A 160 -9.18 12.16 4.40
C TYR A 160 -9.86 10.84 4.03
N TYR A 161 -9.43 9.72 4.59
CA TYR A 161 -10.05 8.41 4.34
C TYR A 161 -11.46 8.33 4.91
N ILE A 162 -11.69 8.91 6.10
CA ILE A 162 -13.03 8.93 6.73
C ILE A 162 -14.02 9.72 5.89
N LEU A 163 -13.63 10.89 5.38
CA LEU A 163 -14.49 11.71 4.53
C LEU A 163 -14.75 11.03 3.18
N ALA A 164 -13.73 10.36 2.61
CA ALA A 164 -13.87 9.61 1.38
C ALA A 164 -14.76 8.36 1.54
N GLU A 165 -14.76 7.75 2.72
CA GLU A 165 -15.60 6.60 3.05
C GLU A 165 -17.06 6.98 3.26
N ASP A 166 -17.31 8.07 3.99
CA ASP A 166 -18.65 8.56 4.27
C ASP A 166 -18.72 10.10 4.11
N PRO A 167 -19.09 10.59 2.92
CA PRO A 167 -19.19 12.02 2.66
C PRO A 167 -20.37 12.67 3.39
N THR A 168 -21.27 11.91 4.05
CA THR A 168 -22.37 12.48 4.82
C THR A 168 -21.90 13.08 6.14
N LYS A 169 -20.80 12.56 6.70
CA LYS A 169 -20.23 13.01 7.98
C LYS A 169 -19.84 14.48 7.98
N GLY A 170 -19.97 15.09 9.15
CA GLY A 170 -19.50 16.46 9.39
C GLY A 170 -17.97 16.55 9.39
N ILE A 171 -17.42 17.70 9.00
CA ILE A 171 -15.97 17.94 8.97
C ILE A 171 -15.32 17.70 10.35
N LEU A 172 -15.91 18.26 11.40
CA LEU A 172 -15.42 18.09 12.78
C LEU A 172 -15.56 16.63 13.27
N GLN A 173 -16.58 15.92 12.79
CA GLN A 173 -16.76 14.50 13.09
C GLN A 173 -15.61 13.69 12.48
N CYS A 174 -15.24 13.94 11.21
CA CYS A 174 -14.11 13.28 10.55
C CYS A 174 -12.78 13.52 11.29
N ILE A 175 -12.54 14.75 11.78
CA ILE A 175 -11.34 15.09 12.55
C ILE A 175 -11.33 14.38 13.91
N THR A 176 -12.48 14.35 14.58
CA THR A 176 -12.63 13.72 15.89
C THR A 176 -12.48 12.20 15.81
N GLU A 177 -13.08 11.58 14.80
CA GLU A 177 -12.93 10.16 14.53
C GLU A 177 -11.48 9.79 14.20
N SER A 178 -10.80 10.56 13.34
CA SER A 178 -9.38 10.35 13.05
C SER A 178 -8.55 10.44 14.33
N ARG A 179 -8.77 11.46 15.17
CA ARG A 179 -8.04 11.61 16.44
C ARG A 179 -8.22 10.39 17.34
N ARG A 180 -9.44 9.87 17.42
CA ARG A 180 -9.79 8.72 18.26
C ARG A 180 -9.17 7.42 17.75
N MET A 181 -9.24 7.15 16.45
CA MET A 181 -8.63 5.94 15.85
C MET A 181 -7.10 5.98 15.85
N MET A 182 -6.52 7.18 15.84
CA MET A 182 -5.08 7.37 15.93
C MET A 182 -4.57 7.30 17.37
N ASP A 183 -5.44 7.11 18.38
CA ASP A 183 -4.96 6.97 19.76
C ASP A 183 -4.35 5.60 20.01
N GLY A 184 -3.09 5.58 20.45
CA GLY A 184 -2.23 4.38 20.44
C GLY A 184 -1.50 4.10 19.12
N ASN A 185 -1.98 4.62 17.98
CA ASN A 185 -1.47 4.28 16.64
C ASN A 185 -0.55 5.35 15.99
N LYS A 186 -0.43 6.55 16.60
CA LYS A 186 0.39 7.68 16.08
C LYS A 186 1.85 7.29 15.84
N ALA A 187 2.50 6.71 16.86
CA ALA A 187 3.90 6.30 16.76
C ALA A 187 4.09 5.19 15.71
N LYS A 188 3.11 4.30 15.57
CA LYS A 188 3.15 3.24 14.57
C LYS A 188 3.15 3.77 13.15
N LEU A 189 2.28 4.76 12.88
CA LEU A 189 2.23 5.43 11.58
C LEU A 189 3.54 6.19 11.28
N PHE A 190 4.11 6.85 12.29
CA PHE A 190 5.42 7.51 12.17
C PHE A 190 6.53 6.52 11.82
N LEU A 191 6.63 5.40 12.53
CA LEU A 191 7.61 4.35 12.25
C LEU A 191 7.42 3.72 10.87
N LEU A 192 6.16 3.53 10.44
CA LEU A 192 5.85 3.06 9.11
C LEU A 192 6.37 4.04 8.04
N GLN A 193 6.13 5.34 8.20
CA GLN A 193 6.67 6.37 7.31
C GLN A 193 8.21 6.40 7.32
N LEU A 194 8.82 6.29 8.49
CA LEU A 194 10.28 6.26 8.64
C LEU A 194 10.88 5.04 7.93
N SER A 195 10.18 3.90 7.89
CA SER A 195 10.63 2.70 7.14
C SER A 195 10.74 2.90 5.63
N PHE A 196 10.11 3.95 5.08
CA PHE A 196 10.17 4.32 3.67
C PHE A 196 11.23 5.37 3.34
N ILE A 197 11.89 5.98 4.34
CA ILE A 197 12.83 7.09 4.10
C ILE A 197 14.01 6.64 3.22
N GLY A 198 14.54 5.44 3.44
CA GLY A 198 15.63 4.89 2.64
C GLY A 198 15.23 4.70 1.17
N TRP A 199 14.00 4.24 0.93
CA TRP A 199 13.45 4.08 -0.42
C TRP A 199 13.19 5.41 -1.11
N ALA A 200 12.73 6.43 -0.36
CA ALA A 200 12.51 7.77 -0.87
C ALA A 200 13.83 8.47 -1.27
N ILE A 201 14.89 8.29 -0.49
CA ILE A 201 16.22 8.81 -0.84
C ILE A 201 16.74 8.09 -2.09
N LEU A 202 16.63 6.76 -2.13
CA LEU A 202 17.11 5.95 -3.25
C LEU A 202 16.40 6.29 -4.56
N SER A 203 15.08 6.51 -4.54
CA SER A 203 14.31 6.89 -5.73
C SER A 203 14.57 8.32 -6.20
N GLY A 204 15.05 9.19 -5.32
CA GLY A 204 15.44 10.57 -5.66
C GLY A 204 16.82 10.71 -6.32
N ILE A 205 17.73 9.73 -6.15
CA ILE A 205 19.09 9.77 -6.71
C ILE A 205 19.08 9.90 -8.24
N PRO A 206 18.33 9.08 -9.02
CA PRO A 206 18.29 9.21 -10.47
C PRO A 206 17.85 10.60 -10.94
N TYR A 207 16.84 11.19 -10.29
CA TYR A 207 16.39 12.55 -10.60
C TYR A 207 17.50 13.58 -10.37
N GLY A 208 18.21 13.49 -9.22
CA GLY A 208 19.33 14.38 -8.91
C GLY A 208 20.47 14.29 -9.92
N ILE A 209 20.82 13.09 -10.37
CA ILE A 209 21.87 12.86 -11.37
C ILE A 209 21.48 13.48 -12.72
N ILE A 210 20.26 13.19 -13.21
CA ILE A 210 19.77 13.72 -14.49
C ILE A 210 19.73 15.25 -14.43
N TYR A 211 19.19 15.82 -13.35
CA TYR A 211 19.11 17.26 -13.18
C TYR A 211 20.50 17.92 -13.15
N TYR A 212 21.48 17.30 -12.49
CA TYR A 212 22.85 17.80 -12.40
C TYR A 212 23.61 17.73 -13.74
N MET A 213 23.38 16.67 -14.53
CA MET A 213 24.03 16.47 -15.82
C MET A 213 23.50 17.43 -16.89
N VAL A 214 22.17 17.53 -17.01
CA VAL A 214 21.55 18.31 -18.10
C VAL A 214 21.50 19.81 -17.79
N LYS A 215 21.39 20.18 -16.51
CA LYS A 215 21.26 21.58 -16.05
C LYS A 215 20.25 22.37 -16.90
N PRO A 216 18.98 21.94 -16.95
CA PRO A 216 18.00 22.57 -17.82
C PRO A 216 17.83 24.05 -17.46
N ALA A 217 17.64 24.88 -18.49
CA ALA A 217 17.32 26.28 -18.30
C ALA A 217 15.96 26.41 -17.57
N PRO A 218 15.85 27.32 -16.58
CA PRO A 218 14.63 27.46 -15.78
C PRO A 218 13.45 27.88 -16.66
N GLY A 219 12.28 27.27 -16.44
CA GLY A 219 11.06 27.55 -17.19
C GLY A 219 11.07 27.06 -18.64
N SER A 220 12.11 26.34 -19.08
CA SER A 220 12.16 25.73 -20.39
C SER A 220 11.38 24.41 -20.43
N VAL A 221 10.93 24.01 -21.62
CA VAL A 221 10.30 22.69 -21.84
C VAL A 221 11.19 21.55 -21.34
N SER A 222 12.51 21.69 -21.47
CA SER A 222 13.48 20.69 -21.03
C SER A 222 13.44 20.43 -19.51
N GLU A 223 13.18 21.46 -18.69
CA GLU A 223 13.09 21.31 -17.23
C GLU A 223 11.89 20.43 -16.85
N PHE A 224 10.74 20.65 -17.48
CA PHE A 224 9.55 19.84 -17.24
C PHE A 224 9.72 18.40 -17.70
N VAL A 225 10.31 18.19 -18.87
CA VAL A 225 10.58 16.83 -19.39
C VAL A 225 11.46 16.06 -18.41
N ILE A 226 12.53 16.69 -17.89
CA ILE A 226 13.42 16.08 -16.89
C ILE A 226 12.70 15.85 -15.56
N PHE A 227 11.85 16.78 -15.14
CA PHE A 227 11.04 16.62 -13.93
C PHE A 227 10.14 15.40 -14.04
N PHE A 228 9.30 15.29 -15.07
CA PHE A 228 8.39 14.16 -15.22
C PHE A 228 9.13 12.83 -15.42
N LEU A 229 10.21 12.82 -16.21
CA LEU A 229 10.99 11.61 -16.46
C LEU A 229 11.74 11.14 -15.21
N GLY A 230 12.38 12.06 -14.49
CA GLY A 230 13.14 11.74 -13.29
C GLY A 230 12.27 11.43 -12.07
N MET A 231 11.00 11.87 -12.06
CA MET A 231 10.05 11.57 -10.99
C MET A 231 9.39 10.19 -11.12
N LEU A 232 9.53 9.48 -12.25
CA LEU A 232 8.93 8.15 -12.43
C LEU A 232 9.28 7.17 -11.30
N PRO A 233 10.55 7.01 -10.88
CA PRO A 233 10.89 6.13 -9.74
C PRO A 233 10.32 6.63 -8.41
N VAL A 234 10.19 7.95 -8.23
CA VAL A 234 9.61 8.56 -7.03
C VAL A 234 8.12 8.23 -6.95
N TYR A 235 7.40 8.25 -8.07
CA TYR A 235 5.98 7.90 -8.09
C TYR A 235 5.71 6.45 -7.71
N VAL A 236 6.61 5.51 -8.02
CA VAL A 236 6.50 4.11 -7.55
C VAL A 236 6.57 4.05 -6.02
N ILE A 237 7.47 4.82 -5.40
CA ILE A 237 7.56 4.88 -3.94
C ILE A 237 6.34 5.57 -3.35
N TYR A 238 5.83 6.64 -3.98
CA TYR A 238 4.61 7.30 -3.52
C TYR A 238 3.38 6.40 -3.63
N GLU A 239 3.23 5.63 -4.70
CA GLU A 239 2.22 4.58 -4.79
C GLU A 239 2.32 3.65 -3.58
N TYR A 240 3.52 3.09 -3.35
CA TYR A 240 3.73 2.13 -2.29
C TYR A 240 3.43 2.71 -0.89
N ILE A 241 3.83 3.95 -0.63
CA ILE A 241 3.54 4.65 0.62
C ILE A 241 2.04 4.87 0.78
N ASN A 242 1.35 5.46 -0.21
CA ASN A 242 -0.07 5.79 -0.09
C ASN A 242 -0.95 4.54 0.03
N THR A 243 -0.64 3.46 -0.71
CA THR A 243 -1.33 2.18 -0.53
C THR A 243 -1.06 1.59 0.85
N SER A 244 0.17 1.71 1.39
CA SER A 244 0.48 1.28 2.76
C SER A 244 -0.32 2.06 3.80
N MET A 245 -0.52 3.37 3.62
CA MET A 245 -1.38 4.19 4.47
C MET A 245 -2.84 3.76 4.41
N THR A 246 -3.30 3.36 3.22
CA THR A 246 -4.68 2.86 3.03
C THR A 246 -4.88 1.49 3.67
N VAL A 247 -3.89 0.59 3.56
CA VAL A 247 -3.89 -0.69 4.29
C VAL A 247 -3.88 -0.45 5.80
N PHE A 248 -3.06 0.47 6.28
CA PHE A 248 -3.05 0.88 7.69
C PHE A 248 -4.43 1.41 8.13
N TYR A 249 -5.09 2.23 7.31
CA TYR A 249 -6.44 2.70 7.56
C TYR A 249 -7.45 1.54 7.71
N ASN A 250 -7.39 0.54 6.82
CA ASN A 250 -8.26 -0.64 6.93
C ASN A 250 -7.99 -1.50 8.16
N LEU A 251 -6.75 -1.52 8.66
CA LEU A 251 -6.40 -2.23 9.89
C LEU A 251 -6.95 -1.52 11.13
N ILE A 252 -6.84 -0.19 11.20
CA ILE A 252 -7.39 0.58 12.35
C ILE A 252 -8.92 0.63 12.34
N THR A 253 -9.57 0.48 11.19
CA THR A 253 -11.05 0.38 11.11
C THR A 253 -11.56 -1.04 11.33
N GLY A 254 -10.68 -2.04 11.38
CA GLY A 254 -11.04 -3.46 11.49
C GLY A 254 -11.62 -4.05 10.21
N PHE A 255 -11.53 -3.35 9.06
CA PHE A 255 -12.02 -3.84 7.77
C PHE A 255 -11.21 -5.04 7.27
N THR A 256 -9.91 -5.07 7.54
CA THR A 256 -9.05 -6.23 7.27
C THR A 256 -8.80 -6.99 8.56
N GLN A 257 -9.63 -7.99 8.85
CA GLN A 257 -9.42 -8.90 9.98
C GLN A 257 -8.31 -9.89 9.62
N ILE A 258 -7.20 -9.85 10.36
CA ILE A 258 -6.18 -10.89 10.27
C ILE A 258 -6.41 -11.88 11.42
N PRO A 259 -6.46 -13.21 11.17
CA PRO A 259 -6.74 -14.22 12.20
C PRO A 259 -5.81 -14.20 13.43
N HIS A 260 -4.65 -13.55 13.33
CA HIS A 260 -3.65 -13.47 14.40
C HIS A 260 -3.63 -12.13 15.15
N LEU A 261 -4.70 -11.31 15.09
CA LEU A 261 -4.89 -10.20 16.03
C LEU A 261 -5.24 -10.72 17.45
N ASN A 262 -4.54 -11.74 17.92
CA ASN A 262 -4.56 -12.11 19.32
C ASN A 262 -3.57 -11.19 20.04
N SER A 263 -4.12 -10.27 20.83
CA SER A 263 -3.38 -9.52 21.83
C SER A 263 -2.61 -10.50 22.71
N ARG A 264 -1.29 -10.64 22.48
CA ARG A 264 -0.21 -11.05 23.42
C ARG A 264 0.92 -11.72 22.63
N ASN A 265 1.98 -10.97 22.38
CA ASN A 265 3.38 -11.33 22.63
C ASN A 265 4.25 -10.15 22.20
N GLY A 266 5.09 -9.66 23.12
CA GLY A 266 6.12 -8.67 22.81
C GLY A 266 7.08 -9.22 21.77
N PHE A 267 7.77 -8.29 21.09
CA PHE A 267 8.85 -8.56 20.14
C PHE A 267 9.70 -9.76 20.59
N ASN A 268 9.64 -10.86 19.82
CA ASN A 268 10.44 -12.05 20.07
C ASN A 268 11.52 -12.14 18.99
N GLU A 269 12.73 -11.77 19.36
CA GLU A 269 13.91 -11.70 18.48
C GLU A 269 14.28 -13.07 17.87
N ALA A 270 13.78 -14.16 18.48
CA ALA A 270 13.96 -15.54 18.02
C ALA A 270 13.30 -15.86 16.67
N GLU A 271 12.34 -15.05 16.18
CA GLU A 271 11.67 -15.27 14.88
C GLU A 271 12.49 -14.75 13.69
N TYR A 272 13.58 -14.00 13.93
CA TYR A 272 14.41 -13.34 12.89
C TYR A 272 15.83 -13.90 12.75
N HIS A 273 16.10 -15.09 13.26
CA HIS A 273 17.30 -15.80 12.83
C HIS A 273 17.12 -16.24 11.38
N PHE A 274 18.02 -15.76 10.51
CA PHE A 274 18.19 -16.23 9.13
C PHE A 274 18.60 -17.71 9.17
N THR A 275 17.63 -18.61 9.25
CA THR A 275 17.87 -20.01 8.93
C THR A 275 17.95 -20.09 7.40
N SER A 276 19.15 -20.38 6.91
CA SER A 276 19.38 -20.78 5.52
C SER A 276 18.82 -22.18 5.29
N GLU A 277 17.51 -22.37 5.48
CA GLU A 277 16.84 -23.62 5.19
C GLU A 277 15.71 -23.39 4.18
N VAL A 278 16.09 -23.75 2.96
CA VAL A 278 15.26 -24.00 1.80
C VAL A 278 14.17 -25.01 2.16
N ARG A 279 12.91 -24.67 1.84
CA ARG A 279 11.83 -25.57 1.40
C ARG A 279 11.80 -26.98 2.03
N THR A 280 10.99 -27.21 3.06
CA THR A 280 10.47 -28.56 3.43
C THR A 280 9.31 -28.47 4.44
N GLN A 281 8.18 -27.85 4.08
CA GLN A 281 6.92 -28.08 4.82
C GLN A 281 5.79 -28.55 3.90
N ASP A 282 5.81 -28.16 2.63
CA ASP A 282 4.92 -28.76 1.63
C ASP A 282 5.41 -30.15 1.20
N ASP A 283 6.73 -30.38 1.15
CA ASP A 283 7.29 -31.69 0.76
C ASP A 283 7.05 -32.79 1.81
N GLU A 284 6.97 -32.46 3.12
CA GLU A 284 6.73 -33.48 4.16
C GLU A 284 5.27 -33.96 4.20
N LYS A 285 4.31 -33.10 3.82
CA LYS A 285 2.90 -33.50 3.67
C LYS A 285 2.66 -34.30 2.39
N THR A 286 3.31 -33.95 1.29
CA THR A 286 3.20 -34.69 0.04
C THR A 286 3.92 -36.05 0.10
N VAL A 287 5.05 -36.15 0.82
CA VAL A 287 5.73 -37.44 1.03
C VAL A 287 4.91 -38.35 1.96
N LYS A 288 4.36 -37.84 3.07
CA LYS A 288 3.49 -38.65 3.95
C LYS A 288 2.20 -39.11 3.25
N SER A 289 1.57 -38.26 2.43
CA SER A 289 0.39 -38.69 1.67
C SER A 289 0.71 -39.72 0.58
N ASN A 290 1.90 -39.66 -0.01
CA ASN A 290 2.33 -40.61 -1.03
C ASN A 290 2.80 -41.95 -0.42
N GLU A 291 3.48 -41.94 0.73
CA GLU A 291 3.82 -43.17 1.48
C GLU A 291 2.57 -43.88 2.01
N GLU A 292 1.56 -43.14 2.49
CA GLU A 292 0.27 -43.73 2.89
C GLU A 292 -0.51 -44.30 1.69
N ALA A 293 -0.41 -43.68 0.51
CA ALA A 293 -1.02 -44.19 -0.72
C ALA A 293 -0.32 -45.45 -1.24
N GLU A 294 1.03 -45.49 -1.26
CA GLU A 294 1.82 -46.66 -1.67
C GLU A 294 1.65 -47.83 -0.70
N PHE A 295 1.52 -47.56 0.61
CA PHE A 295 1.23 -48.60 1.61
C PHE A 295 -0.17 -49.20 1.43
N MET A 296 -1.16 -48.39 1.07
CA MET A 296 -2.52 -48.87 0.79
C MET A 296 -2.59 -49.63 -0.53
N GLU A 297 -1.85 -49.21 -1.56
CA GLU A 297 -1.77 -49.91 -2.86
C GLU A 297 -1.06 -51.27 -2.74
N ASN A 298 0.07 -51.34 -2.02
CA ASN A 298 0.76 -52.61 -1.77
C ASN A 298 -0.08 -53.57 -0.92
N LYS A 299 -0.86 -53.07 0.05
CA LYS A 299 -1.76 -53.90 0.86
C LYS A 299 -2.96 -54.42 0.08
N VAL A 300 -3.41 -53.70 -0.95
CA VAL A 300 -4.44 -54.17 -1.90
C VAL A 300 -3.85 -55.21 -2.85
N CYS A 301 -2.65 -55.00 -3.40
CA CYS A 301 -1.97 -55.99 -4.24
C CYS A 301 -1.64 -57.29 -3.48
N ASP A 302 -1.24 -57.21 -2.22
CA ASP A 302 -0.98 -58.39 -1.37
C ASP A 302 -2.26 -59.17 -1.05
N ASN A 303 -3.40 -58.48 -0.90
CA ASN A 303 -4.69 -59.14 -0.69
C ASN A 303 -5.23 -59.79 -1.98
N VAL A 304 -5.06 -59.15 -3.14
CA VAL A 304 -5.42 -59.74 -4.45
C VAL A 304 -4.54 -60.95 -4.78
N ASN A 305 -3.24 -60.90 -4.46
CA ASN A 305 -2.36 -62.07 -4.62
C ASN A 305 -2.67 -63.20 -3.64
N LYS A 306 -3.18 -62.91 -2.43
CA LYS A 306 -3.66 -63.94 -1.49
C LYS A 306 -4.98 -64.58 -1.91
N GLU A 307 -5.91 -63.82 -2.50
CA GLU A 307 -7.13 -64.39 -3.09
C GLU A 307 -6.83 -65.25 -4.32
N ASN A 308 -5.95 -64.79 -5.23
CA ASN A 308 -5.58 -65.57 -6.42
C ASN A 308 -4.78 -66.86 -6.09
N SER A 309 -3.97 -66.85 -5.02
CA SER A 309 -3.25 -68.07 -4.59
C SER A 309 -4.16 -69.07 -3.85
N GLN A 310 -5.26 -68.63 -3.24
CA GLN A 310 -6.29 -69.53 -2.71
C GLN A 310 -7.16 -70.15 -3.82
N ASP A 311 -7.43 -69.41 -4.91
CA ASP A 311 -8.16 -69.93 -6.07
C ASP A 311 -7.32 -70.90 -6.92
N GLU A 312 -6.01 -70.64 -7.12
CA GLU A 312 -5.11 -71.59 -7.79
C GLU A 312 -4.92 -72.89 -6.99
N THR A 313 -4.86 -72.83 -5.66
CA THR A 313 -4.74 -74.04 -4.83
C THR A 313 -6.04 -74.86 -4.84
N THR A 314 -7.19 -74.23 -5.04
CA THR A 314 -8.50 -74.89 -5.17
C THR A 314 -8.71 -75.47 -6.58
N ALA A 315 -8.20 -74.80 -7.62
CA ALA A 315 -8.23 -75.28 -9.01
C ALA A 315 -7.27 -76.47 -9.24
N VAL A 316 -6.06 -76.45 -8.67
CA VAL A 316 -5.11 -77.56 -8.74
C VAL A 316 -5.61 -78.78 -7.96
N ASN A 317 -6.20 -78.58 -6.77
CA ASN A 317 -6.77 -79.70 -6.01
C ASN A 317 -7.98 -80.34 -6.72
N ASN A 318 -8.80 -79.57 -7.44
CA ASN A 318 -9.92 -80.11 -8.22
C ASN A 318 -9.48 -80.79 -9.54
N ALA A 319 -8.35 -80.40 -10.13
CA ALA A 319 -7.77 -81.07 -11.30
C ALA A 319 -7.12 -82.42 -10.93
N VAL A 320 -6.53 -82.53 -9.73
CA VAL A 320 -5.95 -83.79 -9.21
C VAL A 320 -7.05 -84.79 -8.80
N THR A 321 -8.25 -84.34 -8.39
CA THR A 321 -9.42 -85.23 -8.16
C THR A 321 -10.13 -85.65 -9.45
N SER A 322 -9.95 -84.96 -10.58
CA SER A 322 -10.50 -85.42 -11.88
C SER A 322 -9.55 -86.36 -12.65
N GLU A 323 -8.23 -86.29 -12.41
CA GLU A 323 -7.27 -87.27 -12.96
C GLU A 323 -7.28 -88.62 -12.22
N ASN A 324 -7.55 -88.65 -10.90
CA ASN A 324 -7.72 -89.91 -10.14
C ASN A 324 -9.10 -90.58 -10.31
N LYS A 325 -9.95 -90.06 -11.20
CA LYS A 325 -11.24 -90.66 -11.57
C LYS A 325 -11.28 -91.22 -13.01
N PHE A 326 -10.16 -91.18 -13.73
CA PHE A 326 -10.03 -91.69 -15.10
C PHE A 326 -9.10 -92.91 -15.22
N THR A 327 -8.67 -93.50 -14.09
CA THR A 327 -7.93 -94.77 -14.04
C THR A 327 -8.71 -95.91 -13.39
N ASP A 328 -10.04 -95.78 -13.28
CA ASP A 328 -10.94 -96.83 -12.76
C ASP A 328 -12.22 -97.02 -13.61
N GLU A 329 -12.23 -96.57 -14.87
CA GLU A 329 -13.20 -96.99 -15.90
C GLU A 329 -12.48 -97.17 -17.25
N SER A 330 -12.64 -98.40 -17.77
CA SER A 330 -12.26 -99.01 -19.07
C SER A 330 -11.95 -98.12 -20.27
#